data_AF-A0AAW7D298-F1
#
_entry.id   AF-A0AAW7D298-F1
#
_cell.length_a   1.000
_cell.length_b   1.000
_cell.length_c   1.000
_cell.angle_alpha   90.00
_cell.angle_beta   90.00
_cell.angle_gamma   90.00
#
_symmetry.space_group_name_H-M   'P 1'
#
loop_
_entity.id
_entity.type
_entity.pdbx_description
1 polymer ?
#
loop_
_entity_poly.entity_id
_entity_poly.type
_entity_poly.pdbx_seq_one_letter_code
_entity_poly.pdbx_strand_id
1 'polypeptide(L)'
;MNSFDVVVIGSGPGGYVAAIRCAQLGFKTAIVEKYATLGGTCLNVGCIPSKALLASSHMVEEMKHFAEHGIEIAGDVKVDLTKMIERKQAVVDQTCSGVKFLMDKNSITVFEGVGSFENATTINVTKNDGSVEQFEAKHTIIATGSKPSTLPFIQLDKERIITSTEALKLPEVPKHLIIIGGGVIGLELGQVYLRLGAQVSVVEFADRILPTMDGAVSKELTKVLKKQGMKFYTSHKVQGVVREGDVVKVSAEDKKGEIITLEGDYTLVAVGRRPYTDGLNAEKAGVKVTERGQIEVNDHLQTTASNIYAIGDVVRGAMLAHKAEEEGVLVAEYLAGQRPHINYNLIPGVVYTWPEVAAVGKTEEQLKAEGVAYKVGSFPFRALGRSRASGDLDGLVKIIADQTTDEVLGIHMVGARAADLIAEAVTAMEFRASAEDISRMSHAHPTFAEAIKEAALAATENRALHV
;
A
#
# COMPACT_ATOMS: atom_id res chain seq x y z
N MET A 1 -9.14 -36.00 -15.80
CA MET A 1 -8.93 -34.56 -15.54
C MET A 1 -8.41 -34.43 -14.11
N ASN A 2 -7.37 -33.64 -13.85
CA ASN A 2 -6.93 -33.43 -12.47
C ASN A 2 -8.03 -32.70 -11.69
N SER A 3 -8.35 -33.17 -10.49
CA SER A 3 -9.36 -32.57 -9.62
C SER A 3 -8.71 -32.08 -8.33
N PHE A 4 -9.12 -30.89 -7.89
CA PHE A 4 -8.67 -30.21 -6.68
C PHE A 4 -9.87 -29.82 -5.80
N ASP A 5 -9.66 -29.76 -4.50
CA ASP A 5 -10.68 -29.23 -3.59
C ASP A 5 -10.77 -27.71 -3.73
N VAL A 6 -9.61 -27.03 -3.80
CA VAL A 6 -9.52 -25.58 -3.97
C VAL A 6 -8.51 -25.23 -5.07
N VAL A 7 -8.91 -24.35 -5.99
CA VAL A 7 -7.99 -23.69 -6.91
C VAL A 7 -7.98 -22.19 -6.64
N VAL A 8 -6.79 -21.61 -6.55
CA VAL A 8 -6.61 -20.15 -6.41
C VAL A 8 -6.09 -19.58 -7.73
N ILE A 9 -6.74 -18.54 -8.26
CA ILE A 9 -6.30 -17.86 -9.48
C ILE A 9 -5.63 -16.53 -9.12
N GLY A 10 -4.31 -16.47 -9.27
CA GLY A 10 -3.45 -15.35 -8.90
C GLY A 10 -2.62 -15.64 -7.66
N SER A 11 -1.33 -15.30 -7.70
CA SER A 11 -0.36 -15.57 -6.60
C SER A 11 0.12 -14.31 -5.88
N GLY A 12 -0.69 -13.25 -5.85
CA GLY A 12 -0.45 -12.12 -4.94
C GLY A 12 -0.56 -12.51 -3.47
N PRO A 13 -0.32 -11.56 -2.53
CA PRO A 13 -0.42 -11.79 -1.09
C PRO A 13 -1.66 -12.59 -0.67
N GLY A 14 -2.86 -12.13 -1.05
CA GLY A 14 -4.07 -12.88 -0.75
C GLY A 14 -4.12 -14.28 -1.36
N GLY A 15 -3.64 -14.44 -2.59
CA GLY A 15 -3.69 -15.71 -3.31
C GLY A 15 -2.78 -16.79 -2.72
N TYR A 16 -1.48 -16.49 -2.54
CA TYR A 16 -0.57 -17.50 -1.98
C TYR A 16 -0.84 -17.77 -0.50
N VAL A 17 -1.30 -16.77 0.28
CA VAL A 17 -1.71 -16.98 1.68
C VAL A 17 -2.96 -17.85 1.75
N ALA A 18 -3.97 -17.60 0.91
CA ALA A 18 -5.16 -18.46 0.82
C ALA A 18 -4.78 -19.90 0.47
N ALA A 19 -3.90 -20.09 -0.52
CA ALA A 19 -3.47 -21.42 -0.93
C ALA A 19 -2.75 -22.17 0.21
N ILE A 20 -1.85 -21.50 0.94
CA ILE A 20 -1.19 -22.05 2.13
C ILE A 20 -2.22 -22.42 3.19
N ARG A 21 -3.17 -21.53 3.50
CA ARG A 21 -4.17 -21.79 4.53
C ARG A 21 -5.10 -22.95 4.13
N CYS A 22 -5.52 -23.03 2.87
CA CYS A 22 -6.29 -24.16 2.36
C CYS A 22 -5.54 -25.49 2.51
N ALA A 23 -4.26 -25.55 2.14
CA ALA A 23 -3.44 -26.75 2.30
C ALA A 23 -3.29 -27.15 3.78
N GLN A 24 -3.08 -26.19 4.68
CA GLN A 24 -3.02 -26.45 6.13
C GLN A 24 -4.34 -26.98 6.71
N LEU A 25 -5.47 -26.63 6.11
CA LEU A 25 -6.81 -27.10 6.49
C LEU A 25 -7.17 -28.44 5.83
N GLY A 26 -6.24 -29.06 5.10
CA GLY A 26 -6.39 -30.41 4.53
C GLY A 26 -6.94 -30.45 3.11
N PHE A 27 -7.12 -29.30 2.44
CA PHE A 27 -7.59 -29.27 1.05
C PHE A 27 -6.48 -29.61 0.07
N LYS A 28 -6.78 -30.46 -0.92
CA LYS A 28 -5.93 -30.62 -2.09
C LYS A 28 -6.00 -29.33 -2.92
N THR A 29 -4.93 -28.55 -2.87
CA THR A 29 -4.93 -27.16 -3.34
C THR A 29 -4.01 -26.96 -4.54
N ALA A 30 -4.46 -26.16 -5.50
CA ALA A 30 -3.61 -25.64 -6.57
C ALA A 30 -3.67 -24.11 -6.65
N ILE A 31 -2.62 -23.52 -7.20
CA ILE A 31 -2.54 -22.09 -7.49
C ILE A 31 -2.12 -21.88 -8.94
N VAL A 32 -2.76 -20.92 -9.61
CA VAL A 32 -2.48 -20.54 -11.00
C VAL A 32 -1.86 -19.14 -11.02
N GLU A 33 -0.70 -19.01 -11.65
CA GLU A 33 -0.03 -17.72 -11.86
C GLU A 33 0.45 -17.60 -13.30
N LYS A 34 0.18 -16.46 -13.93
CA LYS A 34 0.64 -16.18 -15.29
C LYS A 34 2.02 -15.53 -15.36
N TYR A 35 2.44 -14.90 -14.26
CA TYR A 35 3.75 -14.31 -14.14
C TYR A 35 4.81 -15.39 -13.97
N ALA A 36 6.04 -15.12 -14.42
CA ALA A 36 7.14 -16.08 -14.35
C ALA A 36 7.54 -16.44 -12.90
N THR A 37 7.15 -15.60 -11.93
CA THR A 37 7.44 -15.74 -10.51
C THR A 37 6.18 -15.50 -9.69
N LEU A 38 6.06 -16.23 -8.57
CA LEU A 38 4.98 -16.04 -7.61
C LEU A 38 5.11 -14.70 -6.85
N GLY A 39 4.08 -14.33 -6.10
CA GLY A 39 4.09 -13.17 -5.20
C GLY A 39 3.31 -11.95 -5.71
N GLY A 40 2.86 -12.00 -6.97
CA GLY A 40 2.02 -10.98 -7.61
C GLY A 40 2.60 -9.56 -7.54
N THR A 41 1.72 -8.57 -7.52
CA THR A 41 2.10 -7.14 -7.55
C THR A 41 3.02 -6.75 -6.39
N CYS A 42 2.68 -7.15 -5.16
CA CYS A 42 3.36 -6.65 -3.95
C CYS A 42 4.85 -7.05 -3.91
N LEU A 43 5.17 -8.29 -4.30
CA LEU A 43 6.55 -8.76 -4.30
C LEU A 43 7.31 -8.32 -5.56
N ASN A 44 6.69 -8.44 -6.75
CA ASN A 44 7.44 -8.25 -7.99
C ASN A 44 7.57 -6.76 -8.39
N VAL A 45 6.52 -5.96 -8.23
CA VAL A 45 6.43 -4.59 -8.79
C VAL A 45 5.71 -3.58 -7.87
N GLY A 46 5.75 -3.80 -6.55
CA GLY A 46 4.98 -3.04 -5.57
C GLY A 46 5.72 -2.82 -4.25
N CYS A 47 5.21 -3.42 -3.17
CA CYS A 47 5.63 -3.20 -1.79
C CYS A 47 7.13 -3.47 -1.55
N ILE A 48 7.61 -4.66 -1.89
CA ILE A 48 9.00 -5.06 -1.65
C ILE A 48 10.01 -4.18 -2.43
N PRO A 49 9.86 -3.99 -3.75
CA PRO A 49 10.82 -3.18 -4.50
C PRO A 49 10.78 -1.70 -4.09
N SER A 50 9.62 -1.11 -3.78
CA SER A 50 9.55 0.27 -3.28
C SER A 50 10.25 0.42 -1.94
N LYS A 51 10.02 -0.48 -0.99
CA LYS A 51 10.64 -0.45 0.35
C LYS A 51 12.15 -0.65 0.27
N ALA A 52 12.63 -1.50 -0.65
CA ALA A 52 14.05 -1.69 -0.89
C ALA A 52 14.73 -0.38 -1.37
N LEU A 53 14.09 0.37 -2.27
CA LEU A 53 14.60 1.65 -2.77
C LEU A 53 14.43 2.79 -1.75
N LEU A 54 13.35 2.80 -0.98
CA LEU A 54 13.15 3.75 0.12
C LEU A 54 14.25 3.58 1.17
N ALA A 55 14.55 2.35 1.58
CA ALA A 55 15.62 2.08 2.53
C ALA A 55 17.00 2.54 2.02
N SER A 56 17.33 2.22 0.76
CA SER A 56 18.61 2.63 0.17
C SER A 56 18.71 4.15 -0.05
N SER A 57 17.65 4.80 -0.53
CA SER A 57 17.63 6.26 -0.71
C SER A 57 17.62 7.01 0.62
N HIS A 58 17.03 6.43 1.69
CA HIS A 58 17.07 7.02 3.02
C HIS A 58 18.51 7.11 3.55
N MET A 59 19.34 6.09 3.32
CA MET A 59 20.77 6.16 3.66
C MET A 59 21.49 7.32 2.95
N VAL A 60 21.08 7.66 1.72
CA VAL A 60 21.62 8.81 0.99
C VAL A 60 21.23 10.14 1.65
N GLU A 61 20.00 10.22 2.17
CA GLU A 61 19.55 11.39 2.91
C GLU A 61 20.30 11.55 4.24
N GLU A 62 20.44 10.47 5.01
CA GLU A 62 21.14 10.47 6.30
C GLU A 62 22.59 10.94 6.18
N MET A 63 23.29 10.57 5.11
CA MET A 63 24.66 11.03 4.86
C MET A 63 24.81 12.56 4.83
N LYS A 64 23.74 13.30 4.47
CA LYS A 64 23.76 14.78 4.47
C LYS A 64 23.86 15.36 5.88
N HIS A 65 23.52 14.58 6.91
CA HIS A 65 23.52 14.97 8.31
C HIS A 65 24.68 14.36 9.13
N PHE A 66 25.54 13.54 8.51
CA PHE A 66 26.64 12.85 9.21
C PHE A 66 27.60 13.80 9.94
N ALA A 67 27.85 14.99 9.40
CA ALA A 67 28.68 16.00 10.05
C ALA A 67 28.11 16.44 11.42
N GLU A 68 26.77 16.53 11.55
CA GLU A 68 26.10 16.84 12.81
C GLU A 68 26.28 15.72 13.85
N HIS A 69 26.49 14.48 13.38
CA HIS A 69 26.84 13.32 14.20
C HIS A 69 28.34 13.16 14.46
N GLY A 70 29.18 14.10 14.01
CA GLY A 70 30.64 14.02 14.14
C GLY A 70 31.28 12.96 13.25
N ILE A 71 30.61 12.57 12.17
CA ILE A 71 31.11 11.62 11.18
C ILE A 71 31.54 12.40 9.94
N GLU A 72 32.85 12.41 9.67
CA GLU A 72 33.41 13.03 8.48
C GLU A 72 33.62 11.98 7.38
N ILE A 73 33.13 12.27 6.17
CA ILE A 73 33.39 11.45 4.98
C ILE A 73 34.48 12.14 4.17
N ALA A 74 35.60 11.44 3.95
CA ALA A 74 36.67 11.94 3.09
C ALA A 74 36.27 11.81 1.61
N GLY A 75 35.83 12.91 0.99
CA GLY A 75 35.52 13.02 -0.44
C GLY A 75 34.04 12.89 -0.81
N ASP A 76 33.75 12.97 -2.11
CA ASP A 76 32.38 12.92 -2.63
C ASP A 76 31.81 11.50 -2.61
N VAL A 77 30.62 11.34 -2.02
CA VAL A 77 29.87 10.07 -2.11
C VAL A 77 29.10 10.03 -3.43
N LYS A 78 29.37 9.00 -4.23
CA LYS A 78 28.66 8.74 -5.49
C LYS A 78 27.59 7.68 -5.30
N VAL A 79 26.36 8.02 -5.71
CA VAL A 79 25.25 7.08 -5.77
C VAL A 79 25.30 6.31 -7.10
N ASP A 80 25.28 4.98 -7.02
CA ASP A 80 25.20 4.07 -8.16
C ASP A 80 23.78 3.50 -8.25
N LEU A 81 22.95 4.09 -9.12
CA LEU A 81 21.56 3.67 -9.27
C LEU A 81 21.47 2.23 -9.80
N THR A 82 22.34 1.83 -10.71
CA THR A 82 22.37 0.47 -11.25
C THR A 82 22.51 -0.56 -10.12
N LYS A 83 23.46 -0.37 -9.21
CA LYS A 83 23.61 -1.25 -8.04
C LYS A 83 22.42 -1.20 -7.08
N MET A 84 21.78 -0.04 -6.91
CA MET A 84 20.55 0.06 -6.11
C MET A 84 19.41 -0.77 -6.72
N ILE A 85 19.22 -0.72 -8.03
CA ILE A 85 18.22 -1.51 -8.76
C ILE A 85 18.56 -3.01 -8.70
N GLU A 86 19.83 -3.39 -8.87
CA GLU A 86 20.31 -4.77 -8.74
C GLU A 86 20.05 -5.32 -7.34
N ARG A 87 20.38 -4.57 -6.28
CA ARG A 87 20.08 -4.94 -4.89
C ARG A 87 18.58 -5.15 -4.69
N LYS A 88 17.76 -4.22 -5.19
CA LYS A 88 16.30 -4.36 -5.17
C LYS A 88 15.84 -5.61 -5.91
N GLN A 89 16.50 -5.98 -7.01
CA GLN A 89 16.16 -7.21 -7.74
C GLN A 89 16.50 -8.45 -6.93
N ALA A 90 17.68 -8.50 -6.32
CA ALA A 90 18.06 -9.61 -5.44
C ALA A 90 17.07 -9.81 -4.27
N VAL A 91 16.58 -8.72 -3.66
CA VAL A 91 15.57 -8.80 -2.59
C VAL A 91 14.24 -9.36 -3.10
N VAL A 92 13.81 -8.97 -4.30
CA VAL A 92 12.60 -9.54 -4.95
C VAL A 92 12.81 -11.03 -5.22
N ASP A 93 13.92 -11.40 -5.85
CA ASP A 93 14.21 -12.80 -6.22
C ASP A 93 14.27 -13.71 -4.99
N GLN A 94 14.89 -13.23 -3.91
CA GLN A 94 14.94 -13.94 -2.63
C GLN A 94 13.53 -14.18 -2.07
N THR A 95 12.69 -13.15 -2.09
CA THR A 95 11.34 -13.23 -1.51
C THR A 95 10.44 -14.14 -2.36
N CYS A 96 10.48 -14.02 -3.69
CA CYS A 96 9.74 -14.88 -4.62
C CYS A 96 10.19 -16.35 -4.49
N SER A 97 11.48 -16.60 -4.30
CA SER A 97 12.01 -17.95 -4.03
C SER A 97 11.48 -18.51 -2.71
N GLY A 98 11.33 -17.67 -1.68
CA GLY A 98 10.68 -18.01 -0.42
C GLY A 98 9.22 -18.43 -0.60
N VAL A 99 8.44 -17.71 -1.42
CA VAL A 99 7.05 -18.10 -1.72
C VAL A 99 6.99 -19.44 -2.44
N LYS A 100 7.87 -19.69 -3.42
CA LYS A 100 7.98 -20.99 -4.09
C LYS A 100 8.27 -22.11 -3.10
N PHE A 101 9.26 -21.92 -2.22
CA PHE A 101 9.55 -22.87 -1.14
C PHE A 101 8.32 -23.15 -0.26
N LEU A 102 7.52 -22.13 0.05
CA LEU A 102 6.29 -22.31 0.83
C LEU A 102 5.23 -23.11 0.06
N MET A 103 5.11 -22.95 -1.26
CA MET A 103 4.21 -23.79 -2.06
C MET A 103 4.63 -25.26 -2.00
N ASP A 104 5.93 -25.52 -2.20
CA ASP A 104 6.49 -26.88 -2.17
C ASP A 104 6.33 -27.52 -0.78
N LYS A 105 6.63 -26.77 0.30
CA LYS A 105 6.49 -27.23 1.69
C LYS A 105 5.06 -27.63 2.05
N ASN A 106 4.08 -26.95 1.49
CA ASN A 106 2.65 -27.22 1.73
C ASN A 106 2.02 -28.14 0.67
N SER A 107 2.82 -28.75 -0.20
CA SER A 107 2.35 -29.65 -1.28
C SER A 107 1.29 -29.00 -2.19
N ILE A 108 1.40 -27.69 -2.43
CA ILE A 108 0.49 -26.95 -3.31
C ILE A 108 0.95 -27.14 -4.75
N THR A 109 0.03 -27.54 -5.63
CA THR A 109 0.35 -27.65 -7.07
C THR A 109 0.36 -26.26 -7.70
N VAL A 110 1.46 -25.89 -8.36
CA VAL A 110 1.61 -24.59 -9.03
C VAL A 110 1.45 -24.78 -10.54
N PHE A 111 0.54 -24.04 -11.15
CA PHE A 111 0.36 -23.97 -12.60
C PHE A 111 0.82 -22.61 -13.12
N GLU A 112 1.75 -22.62 -14.07
CA GLU A 112 2.16 -21.41 -14.78
C GLU A 112 1.31 -21.22 -16.04
N GLY A 113 0.59 -20.10 -16.11
CA GLY A 113 -0.24 -19.73 -17.25
C GLY A 113 -1.44 -18.84 -16.87
N VAL A 114 -2.21 -18.45 -17.89
CA VAL A 114 -3.42 -17.64 -17.70
C VAL A 114 -4.58 -18.56 -17.31
N GLY A 115 -5.05 -18.44 -16.07
CA GLY A 115 -6.26 -19.09 -15.58
C GLY A 115 -7.52 -18.39 -16.09
N SER A 116 -8.44 -19.16 -16.67
CA SER A 116 -9.75 -18.68 -17.13
C SER A 116 -10.83 -19.72 -16.84
N PHE A 117 -12.06 -19.27 -16.55
CA PHE A 117 -13.18 -20.18 -16.32
C PHE A 117 -13.72 -20.73 -17.65
N GLU A 118 -13.92 -22.04 -17.72
CA GLU A 118 -14.77 -22.64 -18.75
C GLU A 118 -16.24 -22.71 -18.29
N ASN A 119 -16.43 -22.99 -17.00
CA ASN A 119 -17.70 -22.94 -16.28
C ASN A 119 -17.40 -22.79 -14.76
N ALA A 120 -18.41 -22.92 -13.90
CA ALA A 120 -18.27 -22.71 -12.45
C ALA A 120 -17.32 -23.69 -11.73
N THR A 121 -16.99 -24.85 -12.32
CA THR A 121 -16.15 -25.89 -11.71
C THR A 121 -14.92 -26.25 -12.53
N THR A 122 -14.80 -25.75 -13.75
CA THR A 122 -13.73 -26.11 -14.68
C THR A 122 -12.89 -24.89 -15.05
N ILE A 123 -11.58 -25.00 -14.85
CA ILE A 123 -10.60 -23.95 -15.11
C ILE A 123 -9.67 -24.39 -16.23
N ASN A 124 -9.46 -23.51 -17.20
CA ASN A 124 -8.45 -23.64 -18.25
C ASN A 124 -7.20 -22.85 -17.83
N VAL A 125 -6.01 -23.41 -18.06
CA VAL A 125 -4.73 -22.71 -17.93
C VAL A 125 -4.02 -22.72 -19.26
N THR A 126 -3.94 -21.54 -19.88
CA THR A 126 -3.20 -21.32 -21.12
C THR A 126 -1.75 -20.97 -20.80
N LYS A 127 -0.82 -21.82 -21.22
CA LYS A 127 0.62 -21.62 -21.04
C LYS A 127 1.19 -20.63 -22.04
N ASN A 128 2.44 -20.24 -21.84
CA ASN A 128 3.15 -19.30 -22.73
C ASN A 128 3.34 -19.82 -24.17
N ASP A 129 3.34 -21.15 -24.36
CA ASP A 129 3.40 -21.79 -25.69
C ASP A 129 2.02 -21.92 -26.38
N GLY A 130 0.95 -21.42 -25.73
CA GLY A 130 -0.42 -21.51 -26.21
C GLY A 130 -1.13 -22.83 -25.92
N SER A 131 -0.44 -23.82 -25.33
CA SER A 131 -1.09 -25.06 -24.88
C SER A 131 -2.06 -24.77 -23.73
N VAL A 132 -3.16 -25.52 -23.69
CA VAL A 132 -4.21 -25.37 -22.67
C VAL A 132 -4.31 -26.65 -21.86
N GLU A 133 -4.12 -26.53 -20.55
CA GLU A 133 -4.45 -27.57 -19.59
C GLU A 133 -5.78 -27.27 -18.92
N GLN A 134 -6.52 -28.31 -18.54
CA GLN A 134 -7.84 -28.16 -17.92
C GLN A 134 -7.95 -29.00 -16.66
N PHE A 135 -8.56 -28.44 -15.63
CA PHE A 135 -8.77 -29.10 -14.34
C PHE A 135 -10.11 -28.74 -13.72
N GLU A 136 -10.57 -29.60 -12.82
CA GLU A 136 -11.78 -29.37 -12.02
C GLU A 136 -11.43 -28.89 -10.62
N ALA A 137 -12.25 -27.99 -10.10
CA ALA A 137 -12.15 -27.44 -8.77
C ALA A 137 -13.52 -27.48 -8.07
N LYS A 138 -13.58 -28.04 -6.86
CA LYS A 138 -14.81 -27.95 -6.05
C LYS A 138 -15.09 -26.50 -5.66
N HIS A 139 -14.04 -25.80 -5.20
CA HIS A 139 -14.08 -24.37 -4.89
C HIS A 139 -13.01 -23.60 -5.65
N THR A 140 -13.28 -22.34 -5.97
CA THR A 140 -12.28 -21.44 -6.58
C THR A 140 -12.18 -20.13 -5.81
N ILE A 141 -10.96 -19.65 -5.59
CA ILE A 141 -10.68 -18.34 -4.98
C ILE A 141 -10.04 -17.44 -6.05
N ILE A 142 -10.73 -16.38 -6.46
CA ILE A 142 -10.23 -15.38 -7.39
C ILE A 142 -9.38 -14.36 -6.62
N ALA A 143 -8.09 -14.30 -6.93
CA ALA A 143 -7.11 -13.40 -6.31
C ALA A 143 -6.26 -12.69 -7.38
N THR A 144 -6.88 -12.32 -8.51
CA THR A 144 -6.21 -11.77 -9.71
C THR A 144 -5.65 -10.35 -9.54
N GLY A 145 -5.97 -9.69 -8.43
CA GLY A 145 -5.34 -8.45 -8.00
C GLY A 145 -5.77 -7.22 -8.80
N SER A 146 -4.81 -6.32 -9.02
CA SER A 146 -5.01 -5.02 -9.68
C SER A 146 -3.89 -4.64 -10.64
N LYS A 147 -4.19 -3.70 -11.53
CA LYS A 147 -3.22 -2.99 -12.38
C LYS A 147 -3.20 -1.49 -12.09
N PRO A 148 -2.12 -0.77 -12.46
CA PRO A 148 -2.11 0.70 -12.40
C PRO A 148 -3.30 1.28 -13.17
N SER A 149 -3.97 2.27 -12.58
CA SER A 149 -4.95 3.10 -13.29
C SER A 149 -4.23 4.12 -14.16
N THR A 150 -4.89 4.57 -15.22
CA THR A 150 -4.45 5.70 -16.05
C THR A 150 -5.65 6.57 -16.38
N LEU A 151 -5.39 7.81 -16.81
CA LEU A 151 -6.43 8.67 -17.38
C LEU A 151 -6.58 8.36 -18.88
N PRO A 152 -7.80 8.36 -19.45
CA PRO A 152 -8.03 7.92 -20.83
C PRO A 152 -7.18 8.62 -21.90
N PHE A 153 -6.80 9.87 -21.66
CA PHE A 153 -6.00 10.68 -22.59
C PHE A 153 -4.48 10.51 -22.42
N ILE A 154 -4.01 9.81 -21.37
CA ILE A 154 -2.58 9.59 -21.15
C ILE A 154 -2.13 8.31 -21.87
N GLN A 155 -1.18 8.47 -22.78
CA GLN A 155 -0.52 7.36 -23.46
C GLN A 155 0.77 6.98 -22.72
N LEU A 156 0.74 5.83 -22.04
CA LEU A 156 1.91 5.27 -21.36
C LEU A 156 2.87 4.67 -22.41
N ASP A 157 4.13 5.11 -22.41
CA ASP A 157 5.17 4.60 -23.33
C ASP A 157 6.15 3.64 -22.65
N LYS A 158 6.08 3.51 -21.32
CA LYS A 158 6.98 2.69 -20.49
C LYS A 158 8.45 3.13 -20.51
N GLU A 159 8.73 4.30 -21.06
CA GLU A 159 10.06 4.89 -21.14
C GLU A 159 10.13 6.16 -20.29
N ARG A 160 9.31 7.19 -20.61
CA ARG A 160 9.30 8.48 -19.91
C ARG A 160 7.92 8.84 -19.35
N ILE A 161 6.84 8.35 -19.97
CA ILE A 161 5.48 8.38 -19.40
C ILE A 161 5.19 6.99 -18.85
N ILE A 162 5.41 6.85 -17.55
CA ILE A 162 5.57 5.56 -16.88
C ILE A 162 4.57 5.33 -15.76
N THR A 163 4.43 4.07 -15.36
CA THR A 163 3.73 3.69 -14.13
C THR A 163 4.74 3.36 -13.02
N SER A 164 4.25 2.96 -11.86
CA SER A 164 5.10 2.47 -10.76
C SER A 164 6.00 1.30 -11.18
N THR A 165 5.56 0.45 -12.12
CA THR A 165 6.32 -0.72 -12.56
C THR A 165 7.66 -0.33 -13.20
N GLU A 166 7.64 0.66 -14.10
CA GLU A 166 8.85 1.13 -14.77
C GLU A 166 9.66 2.06 -13.85
N ALA A 167 8.99 2.86 -13.02
CA ALA A 167 9.64 3.73 -12.04
C ALA A 167 10.46 2.96 -10.98
N LEU A 168 10.28 1.65 -10.82
CA LEU A 168 11.07 0.80 -9.92
C LEU A 168 12.36 0.25 -10.57
N LYS A 169 12.64 0.59 -11.82
CA LYS A 169 13.77 0.07 -12.61
C LYS A 169 14.30 1.12 -13.60
N LEU A 170 14.28 2.40 -13.21
CA LEU A 170 14.83 3.45 -14.06
C LEU A 170 16.34 3.26 -14.28
N PRO A 171 16.84 3.53 -15.50
CA PRO A 171 18.27 3.42 -15.80
C PRO A 171 19.08 4.62 -15.30
N GLU A 172 18.41 5.74 -15.00
CA GLU A 172 19.00 7.00 -14.56
C GLU A 172 18.13 7.69 -13.50
N VAL A 173 18.73 8.56 -12.69
CA VAL A 173 17.98 9.43 -11.78
C VAL A 173 17.35 10.55 -12.62
N PRO A 174 16.02 10.75 -12.58
CA PRO A 174 15.38 11.84 -13.30
C PRO A 174 15.96 13.20 -12.91
N LYS A 175 16.13 14.10 -13.88
CA LYS A 175 16.43 15.51 -13.59
C LYS A 175 15.23 16.18 -12.93
N HIS A 176 14.05 15.95 -13.49
CA HIS A 176 12.77 16.41 -12.96
C HIS A 176 11.68 15.35 -13.20
N LEU A 177 11.29 14.68 -12.11
CA LEU A 177 10.17 13.76 -12.06
C LEU A 177 8.86 14.51 -11.78
N ILE A 178 7.92 14.44 -12.73
CA ILE A 178 6.53 14.89 -12.52
C ILE A 178 5.68 13.68 -12.10
N ILE A 179 4.88 13.84 -11.06
CA ILE A 179 4.02 12.79 -10.53
C ILE A 179 2.58 13.24 -10.67
N ILE A 180 1.76 12.43 -11.32
CA ILE A 180 0.32 12.67 -11.46
C ILE A 180 -0.40 11.76 -10.46
N GLY A 181 -0.95 12.37 -9.41
CA GLY A 181 -1.55 11.70 -8.26
C GLY A 181 -0.69 11.82 -6.99
N GLY A 182 -1.26 12.42 -5.96
CA GLY A 182 -0.73 12.60 -4.60
C GLY A 182 -1.09 11.46 -3.65
N GLY A 183 -1.21 10.23 -4.18
CA GLY A 183 -1.41 9.01 -3.40
C GLY A 183 -0.12 8.35 -2.93
N VAL A 184 -0.24 7.31 -2.11
CA VAL A 184 0.87 6.58 -1.46
C VAL A 184 2.03 6.26 -2.41
N ILE A 185 1.73 5.62 -3.55
CA ILE A 185 2.75 5.17 -4.52
C ILE A 185 3.55 6.36 -5.09
N GLY A 186 2.85 7.44 -5.44
CA GLY A 186 3.48 8.64 -5.99
C GLY A 186 4.41 9.30 -4.98
N LEU A 187 3.97 9.43 -3.72
CA LEU A 187 4.78 10.04 -2.67
C LEU A 187 6.00 9.20 -2.30
N GLU A 188 5.85 7.88 -2.18
CA GLU A 188 6.96 6.96 -1.88
C GLU A 188 8.05 7.02 -2.98
N LEU A 189 7.67 6.80 -4.24
CA LEU A 189 8.63 6.82 -5.35
C LEU A 189 9.17 8.23 -5.61
N GLY A 190 8.36 9.26 -5.41
CA GLY A 190 8.81 10.65 -5.46
C GLY A 190 9.90 10.92 -4.43
N GLN A 191 9.74 10.45 -3.19
CA GLN A 191 10.74 10.64 -2.15
C GLN A 191 12.02 9.85 -2.43
N VAL A 192 11.92 8.64 -3.00
CA VAL A 192 13.11 7.89 -3.46
C VAL A 192 13.94 8.76 -4.39
N TYR A 193 13.35 9.25 -5.49
CA TYR A 193 14.11 10.00 -6.48
C TYR A 193 14.52 11.40 -6.01
N LEU A 194 13.71 12.05 -5.17
CA LEU A 194 14.07 13.32 -4.53
C LEU A 194 15.39 13.21 -3.76
N ARG A 195 15.53 12.16 -2.93
CA ARG A 195 16.75 11.93 -2.13
C ARG A 195 17.98 11.66 -2.98
N LEU A 196 17.79 11.05 -4.15
CA LEU A 196 18.84 10.76 -5.13
C LEU A 196 19.20 11.99 -5.99
N GLY A 197 18.49 13.11 -5.85
CA GLY A 197 18.82 14.40 -6.47
C GLY A 197 17.82 14.89 -7.52
N ALA A 198 16.72 14.18 -7.77
CA ALA A 198 15.70 14.63 -8.71
C ALA A 198 14.93 15.84 -8.19
N GLN A 199 14.60 16.79 -9.05
CA GLN A 199 13.48 17.69 -8.77
C GLN A 199 12.18 16.88 -8.84
N VAL A 200 11.27 17.07 -7.88
CA VAL A 200 9.99 16.34 -7.85
C VAL A 200 8.81 17.31 -7.76
N SER A 201 7.87 17.20 -8.70
CA SER A 201 6.60 17.92 -8.70
C SER A 201 5.43 16.95 -8.65
N VAL A 202 4.55 17.08 -7.67
CA VAL A 202 3.32 16.30 -7.54
C VAL A 202 2.13 17.15 -7.97
N VAL A 203 1.37 16.67 -8.96
CA VAL A 203 0.11 17.27 -9.44
C VAL A 203 -1.04 16.40 -8.96
N GLU A 204 -1.93 16.97 -8.15
CA GLU A 204 -3.04 16.26 -7.52
C GLU A 204 -4.34 17.04 -7.72
N PHE A 205 -5.41 16.33 -8.10
CA PHE A 205 -6.73 16.89 -8.32
C PHE A 205 -7.40 17.29 -7.00
N ALA A 206 -7.29 16.45 -5.97
CA ALA A 206 -7.77 16.74 -4.63
C ALA A 206 -7.03 17.95 -4.03
N ASP A 207 -7.63 18.57 -3.03
CA ASP A 207 -7.08 19.74 -2.36
C ASP A 207 -5.89 19.44 -1.42
N ARG A 208 -5.64 18.16 -1.15
CA ARG A 208 -4.54 17.65 -0.33
C ARG A 208 -4.01 16.31 -0.87
N ILE A 209 -2.77 15.99 -0.53
CA ILE A 209 -2.22 14.65 -0.70
C ILE A 209 -2.88 13.67 0.28
N LEU A 210 -2.78 12.37 0.00
CA LEU A 210 -3.37 11.30 0.84
C LEU A 210 -4.83 11.60 1.24
N PRO A 211 -5.72 11.95 0.30
CA PRO A 211 -7.05 12.46 0.63
C PRO A 211 -7.91 11.48 1.44
N THR A 212 -7.59 10.19 1.40
CA THR A 212 -8.26 9.10 2.14
C THR A 212 -7.77 8.89 3.57
N MET A 213 -6.72 9.60 4.01
CA MET A 213 -6.22 9.58 5.39
C MET A 213 -6.68 10.83 6.15
N ASP A 214 -6.47 10.85 7.46
CA ASP A 214 -6.83 12.00 8.30
C ASP A 214 -6.13 13.30 7.82
N GLY A 215 -6.85 14.42 7.90
CA GLY A 215 -6.33 15.71 7.44
C GLY A 215 -5.08 16.18 8.19
N ALA A 216 -4.91 15.80 9.46
CA ALA A 216 -3.74 16.17 10.25
C ALA A 216 -2.46 15.52 9.71
N VAL A 217 -2.52 14.22 9.37
CA VAL A 217 -1.36 13.51 8.81
C VAL A 217 -1.05 14.00 7.40
N SER A 218 -2.07 14.25 6.58
CA SER A 218 -1.92 14.79 5.23
C SER A 218 -1.22 16.16 5.25
N LYS A 219 -1.63 17.04 6.18
CA LYS A 219 -1.06 18.38 6.35
C LYS A 219 0.39 18.33 6.83
N GLU A 220 0.69 17.55 7.86
CA GLU A 220 2.05 17.50 8.41
C GLU A 220 3.01 16.81 7.43
N LEU A 221 2.59 15.72 6.75
CA LEU A 221 3.43 15.11 5.71
C LEU A 221 3.71 16.07 4.56
N THR A 222 2.71 16.83 4.07
CA THR A 222 2.91 17.84 3.02
C THR A 222 3.96 18.87 3.43
N LYS A 223 3.90 19.34 4.68
CA LYS A 223 4.87 20.31 5.23
C LYS A 223 6.29 19.72 5.23
N VAL A 224 6.44 18.48 5.68
CA VAL A 224 7.76 17.83 5.77
C VAL A 224 8.33 17.53 4.39
N LEU A 225 7.54 16.99 3.46
CA LEU A 225 7.99 16.73 2.09
C LEU A 225 8.33 18.01 1.32
N LYS A 226 7.62 19.12 1.59
CA LYS A 226 8.01 20.44 1.05
C LYS A 226 9.34 20.92 1.60
N LYS A 227 9.60 20.74 2.90
CA LYS A 227 10.88 21.05 3.54
C LYS A 227 12.03 20.24 2.92
N GLN A 228 11.78 19.00 2.50
CA GLN A 228 12.73 18.15 1.78
C GLN A 228 12.90 18.53 0.29
N GLY A 229 12.09 19.45 -0.25
CA GLY A 229 12.22 19.96 -1.61
C GLY A 229 11.14 19.50 -2.61
N MET A 230 10.18 18.66 -2.20
CA MET A 230 9.08 18.25 -3.07
C MET A 230 8.10 19.40 -3.32
N LYS A 231 7.73 19.63 -4.58
CA LYS A 231 6.73 20.65 -4.96
C LYS A 231 5.35 20.01 -5.11
N PHE A 232 4.31 20.71 -4.64
CA PHE A 232 2.93 20.21 -4.69
C PHE A 232 2.02 21.21 -5.39
N TYR A 233 1.26 20.71 -6.36
CA TYR A 233 0.21 21.38 -7.11
C TYR A 233 -1.10 20.64 -6.82
N THR A 234 -1.63 20.83 -5.61
CA THR A 234 -2.95 20.29 -5.22
C THR A 234 -4.06 21.14 -5.80
N SER A 235 -5.27 20.60 -5.94
CA SER A 235 -6.37 21.26 -6.64
C SER A 235 -6.07 21.58 -8.12
N HIS A 236 -5.25 20.75 -8.77
CA HIS A 236 -4.88 20.90 -10.18
C HIS A 236 -5.36 19.70 -10.98
N LYS A 237 -6.22 19.94 -11.96
CA LYS A 237 -6.74 18.92 -12.88
C LYS A 237 -5.82 18.79 -14.07
N VAL A 238 -5.16 17.64 -14.24
CA VAL A 238 -4.37 17.37 -15.44
C VAL A 238 -5.27 17.34 -16.68
N GLN A 239 -4.88 18.09 -17.71
CA GLN A 239 -5.59 18.21 -18.99
C GLN A 239 -4.83 17.52 -20.13
N GLY A 240 -3.50 17.42 -20.05
CA GLY A 240 -2.69 16.81 -21.09
C GLY A 240 -1.32 16.35 -20.59
N VAL A 241 -0.82 15.28 -21.21
CA VAL A 241 0.52 14.74 -21.00
C VAL A 241 1.10 14.40 -22.36
N VAL A 242 2.13 15.13 -22.79
CA VAL A 242 2.72 15.00 -24.12
C VAL A 242 4.22 14.82 -24.00
N ARG A 243 4.76 13.79 -24.67
CA ARG A 243 6.21 13.58 -24.79
C ARG A 243 6.72 14.24 -26.07
N GLU A 244 7.77 15.05 -25.92
CA GLU A 244 8.53 15.68 -26.99
C GLU A 244 10.01 15.28 -26.84
N GLY A 245 10.39 14.16 -27.47
CA GLY A 245 11.74 13.60 -27.34
C GLY A 245 12.04 13.14 -25.91
N ASP A 246 13.00 13.82 -25.26
CA ASP A 246 13.43 13.55 -23.89
C ASP A 246 12.66 14.33 -22.82
N VAL A 247 11.74 15.21 -23.23
CA VAL A 247 10.93 16.03 -22.33
C VAL A 247 9.48 15.57 -22.36
N VAL A 248 8.84 15.54 -21.19
CA VAL A 248 7.41 15.34 -21.01
C VAL A 248 6.80 16.64 -20.46
N LYS A 249 5.78 17.14 -21.15
CA LYS A 249 4.99 18.31 -20.76
C LYS A 249 3.68 17.86 -20.13
N VAL A 250 3.41 18.31 -18.91
CA VAL A 250 2.16 18.06 -18.19
C VAL A 250 1.43 19.39 -18.02
N SER A 251 0.26 19.52 -18.65
CA SER A 251 -0.61 20.68 -18.47
C SER A 251 -1.69 20.38 -17.43
N ALA A 252 -1.91 21.31 -16.50
CA ALA A 252 -2.90 21.17 -15.45
C ALA A 252 -3.62 22.50 -15.18
N GLU A 253 -4.93 22.42 -14.97
CA GLU A 253 -5.80 23.56 -14.68
C GLU A 253 -6.03 23.67 -13.18
N ASP A 254 -5.83 24.86 -12.62
CA ASP A 254 -6.07 25.13 -11.20
C ASP A 254 -7.55 25.44 -10.89
N LYS A 255 -7.87 25.72 -9.62
CA LYS A 255 -9.23 26.08 -9.18
C LYS A 255 -9.78 27.39 -9.79
N LYS A 256 -8.93 28.23 -10.37
CA LYS A 256 -9.30 29.50 -11.00
C LYS A 256 -9.46 29.37 -12.53
N GLY A 257 -9.19 28.19 -13.09
CA GLY A 257 -9.17 27.97 -14.53
C GLY A 257 -7.85 28.37 -15.20
N GLU A 258 -6.81 28.69 -14.42
CA GLU A 258 -5.47 29.00 -14.96
C GLU A 258 -4.74 27.69 -15.29
N ILE A 259 -4.16 27.62 -16.49
CA ILE A 259 -3.39 26.44 -16.93
C ILE A 259 -1.92 26.68 -16.64
N ILE A 260 -1.32 25.76 -15.89
CA ILE A 260 0.12 25.65 -15.74
C ILE A 260 0.66 24.53 -16.63
N THR A 261 1.90 24.67 -17.09
CA THR A 261 2.64 23.61 -17.78
C THR A 261 3.90 23.30 -17.00
N LEU A 262 4.08 22.05 -16.63
CA LEU A 262 5.30 21.53 -16.03
C LEU A 262 6.07 20.73 -17.08
N GLU A 263 7.37 20.95 -17.19
CA GLU A 263 8.27 20.19 -18.06
C GLU A 263 9.21 19.36 -17.19
N GLY A 264 9.37 18.08 -17.52
CA GLY A 264 10.30 17.17 -16.84
C GLY A 264 10.79 16.10 -17.79
N ASP A 265 11.79 15.32 -17.42
CA ASP A 265 12.33 14.22 -18.23
C ASP A 265 11.63 12.87 -17.97
N TYR A 266 10.88 12.78 -16.86
CA TYR A 266 10.03 11.64 -16.53
C TYR A 266 8.68 12.09 -15.95
N THR A 267 7.61 11.37 -16.29
CA THR A 267 6.29 11.49 -15.68
C THR A 267 5.80 10.15 -15.14
N LEU A 268 5.58 10.07 -13.83
CA LEU A 268 4.97 8.94 -13.14
C LEU A 268 3.46 9.15 -13.02
N VAL A 269 2.68 8.25 -13.63
CA VAL A 269 1.23 8.19 -13.48
C VAL A 269 0.89 7.30 -12.28
N ALA A 270 0.42 7.90 -11.19
CA ALA A 270 0.11 7.26 -9.91
C ALA A 270 -1.30 7.60 -9.40
N VAL A 271 -2.29 7.62 -10.31
CA VAL A 271 -3.69 8.00 -10.06
C VAL A 271 -4.56 6.88 -9.45
N GLY A 272 -3.93 5.94 -8.75
CA GLY A 272 -4.60 4.78 -8.14
C GLY A 272 -4.46 3.48 -8.93
N ARG A 273 -5.27 2.50 -8.56
CA ARG A 273 -5.25 1.15 -9.11
C ARG A 273 -6.66 0.71 -9.50
N ARG A 274 -6.74 -0.23 -10.45
CA ARG A 274 -8.00 -0.84 -10.90
C ARG A 274 -7.96 -2.36 -10.71
N PRO A 275 -9.07 -3.00 -10.33
CA PRO A 275 -9.21 -4.46 -10.35
C PRO A 275 -8.81 -5.06 -11.69
N TYR A 276 -8.25 -6.27 -11.67
CA TYR A 276 -7.81 -6.95 -12.87
C TYR A 276 -8.60 -8.25 -13.10
N THR A 277 -9.52 -8.21 -14.07
CA THR A 277 -10.35 -9.36 -14.49
C THR A 277 -10.14 -9.75 -15.95
N ASP A 278 -9.28 -9.03 -16.68
CA ASP A 278 -9.01 -9.29 -18.11
C ASP A 278 -8.55 -10.74 -18.32
N GLY A 279 -9.26 -11.48 -19.18
CA GLY A 279 -8.95 -12.87 -19.52
C GLY A 279 -9.44 -13.92 -18.50
N LEU A 280 -10.04 -13.51 -17.38
CA LEU A 280 -10.56 -14.44 -16.37
C LEU A 280 -11.81 -15.19 -16.84
N ASN A 281 -12.59 -14.59 -17.75
CA ASN A 281 -13.82 -15.16 -18.29
C ASN A 281 -14.87 -15.48 -17.20
N ALA A 282 -14.99 -14.57 -16.23
CA ALA A 282 -15.80 -14.72 -15.02
C ALA A 282 -17.29 -14.99 -15.32
N GLU A 283 -17.80 -14.43 -16.41
CA GLU A 283 -19.17 -14.60 -16.89
C GLU A 283 -19.52 -16.05 -17.22
N LYS A 284 -18.59 -16.85 -17.77
CA LYS A 284 -18.83 -18.28 -18.03
C LYS A 284 -19.01 -19.08 -16.75
N ALA A 285 -18.46 -18.61 -15.64
CA ALA A 285 -18.64 -19.21 -14.32
C ALA A 285 -19.86 -18.65 -13.56
N GLY A 286 -20.65 -17.75 -14.16
CA GLY A 286 -21.77 -17.10 -13.48
C GLY A 286 -21.33 -16.07 -12.42
N VAL A 287 -20.10 -15.57 -12.51
CA VAL A 287 -19.54 -14.56 -11.58
C VAL A 287 -19.81 -13.15 -12.13
N LYS A 288 -20.47 -12.31 -11.34
CA LYS A 288 -20.78 -10.94 -11.71
C LYS A 288 -19.59 -10.00 -11.47
N VAL A 289 -19.24 -9.25 -12.50
CA VAL A 289 -18.28 -8.14 -12.45
C VAL A 289 -19.07 -6.83 -12.42
N THR A 290 -18.76 -5.96 -11.46
CA THR A 290 -19.38 -4.64 -11.31
C THR A 290 -18.92 -3.66 -12.40
N GLU A 291 -19.62 -2.54 -12.55
CA GLU A 291 -19.23 -1.46 -13.48
C GLU A 291 -17.84 -0.87 -13.18
N ARG A 292 -17.35 -1.02 -11.95
CA ARG A 292 -15.99 -0.61 -11.53
C ARG A 292 -14.92 -1.66 -11.83
N GLY A 293 -15.29 -2.77 -12.46
CA GLY A 293 -14.42 -3.91 -12.77
C GLY A 293 -14.15 -4.85 -11.59
N GLN A 294 -14.75 -4.61 -10.41
CA GLN A 294 -14.59 -5.47 -9.23
C GLN A 294 -15.45 -6.72 -9.35
N ILE A 295 -15.01 -7.86 -8.81
CA ILE A 295 -15.87 -9.01 -8.58
C ILE A 295 -16.85 -8.69 -7.44
N GLU A 296 -18.14 -8.89 -7.68
CA GLU A 296 -19.17 -8.71 -6.66
C GLU A 296 -19.14 -9.87 -5.66
N VAL A 297 -19.06 -9.56 -4.37
CA VAL A 297 -19.04 -10.56 -3.29
C VAL A 297 -19.92 -10.13 -2.12
N ASN A 298 -20.43 -11.09 -1.35
CA ASN A 298 -21.12 -10.85 -0.09
C ASN A 298 -20.14 -10.67 1.10
N ASP A 299 -20.62 -10.77 2.34
CA ASP A 299 -19.78 -10.62 3.55
C ASP A 299 -18.90 -11.84 3.85
N HIS A 300 -19.19 -12.99 3.26
CA HIS A 300 -18.33 -14.18 3.30
C HIS A 300 -17.34 -14.21 2.13
N LEU A 301 -17.22 -13.09 1.39
CA LEU A 301 -16.42 -12.96 0.17
C LEU A 301 -16.79 -13.97 -0.95
N GLN A 302 -18.02 -14.48 -0.89
CA GLN A 302 -18.59 -15.39 -1.87
C GLN A 302 -19.19 -14.60 -3.02
N THR A 303 -18.96 -15.06 -4.25
CA THR A 303 -19.49 -14.43 -5.46
C THR A 303 -20.95 -14.81 -5.72
N THR A 304 -21.50 -14.38 -6.86
CA THR A 304 -22.81 -14.85 -7.36
C THR A 304 -22.86 -16.35 -7.67
N ALA A 305 -21.70 -17.00 -7.86
CA ALA A 305 -21.58 -18.45 -7.95
C ALA A 305 -21.21 -19.04 -6.57
N SER A 306 -22.01 -19.97 -6.07
CA SER A 306 -21.94 -20.46 -4.68
C SER A 306 -20.62 -21.15 -4.32
N ASN A 307 -19.89 -21.66 -5.29
CA ASN A 307 -18.61 -22.34 -5.08
C ASN A 307 -17.39 -21.46 -5.38
N ILE A 308 -17.59 -20.20 -5.77
CA ILE A 308 -16.51 -19.27 -6.14
C ILE A 308 -16.49 -18.08 -5.18
N TYR A 309 -15.30 -17.76 -4.72
CA TYR A 309 -14.98 -16.66 -3.81
C TYR A 309 -14.01 -15.70 -4.47
N ALA A 310 -13.92 -14.46 -3.98
CA ALA A 310 -12.94 -13.49 -4.49
C ALA A 310 -12.39 -12.62 -3.36
N ILE A 311 -11.09 -12.33 -3.42
CA ILE A 311 -10.36 -11.66 -2.34
C ILE A 311 -9.38 -10.60 -2.86
N GLY A 312 -8.93 -9.73 -1.96
CA GLY A 312 -7.91 -8.73 -2.18
C GLY A 312 -8.35 -7.57 -3.07
N ASP A 313 -7.45 -7.15 -3.95
CA ASP A 313 -7.62 -5.97 -4.79
C ASP A 313 -8.71 -6.10 -5.86
N VAL A 314 -9.18 -7.32 -6.15
CA VAL A 314 -10.21 -7.56 -7.18
C VAL A 314 -11.63 -7.32 -6.65
N VAL A 315 -11.80 -7.17 -5.33
CA VAL A 315 -13.09 -6.95 -4.66
C VAL A 315 -13.15 -5.57 -4.00
N ARG A 316 -14.25 -5.28 -3.29
CA ARG A 316 -14.42 -4.04 -2.51
C ARG A 316 -13.41 -3.93 -1.35
N GLY A 317 -13.25 -2.72 -0.82
CA GLY A 317 -12.41 -2.44 0.36
C GLY A 317 -11.07 -1.80 0.01
N ALA A 318 -10.21 -1.64 1.03
CA ALA A 318 -8.88 -1.08 0.85
C ALA A 318 -7.99 -2.03 0.03
N MET A 319 -7.25 -1.48 -0.94
CA MET A 319 -6.32 -2.22 -1.80
C MET A 319 -4.95 -2.33 -1.12
N LEU A 320 -4.89 -3.14 -0.08
CA LEU A 320 -3.72 -3.35 0.78
C LEU A 320 -3.33 -4.83 0.80
N ALA A 321 -2.03 -5.10 0.90
CA ALA A 321 -1.50 -6.47 0.88
C ALA A 321 -2.03 -7.30 2.06
N HIS A 322 -1.91 -6.78 3.29
CA HIS A 322 -2.37 -7.48 4.51
C HIS A 322 -3.89 -7.65 4.57
N LYS A 323 -4.67 -6.71 4.00
CA LYS A 323 -6.12 -6.90 3.78
C LYS A 323 -6.38 -8.13 2.90
N ALA A 324 -5.65 -8.26 1.80
CA ALA A 324 -5.80 -9.41 0.90
C ALA A 324 -5.38 -10.73 1.58
N GLU A 325 -4.32 -10.71 2.40
CA GLU A 325 -3.85 -11.87 3.16
C GLU A 325 -4.93 -12.34 4.16
N GLU A 326 -5.49 -11.41 4.93
CA GLU A 326 -6.53 -11.71 5.93
C GLU A 326 -7.81 -12.26 5.28
N GLU A 327 -8.24 -11.67 4.15
CA GLU A 327 -9.36 -12.19 3.36
C GLU A 327 -9.10 -13.59 2.81
N GLY A 328 -7.87 -13.89 2.41
CA GLY A 328 -7.46 -15.23 1.98
C GLY A 328 -7.57 -16.27 3.08
N VAL A 329 -7.16 -15.92 4.30
CA VAL A 329 -7.32 -16.77 5.49
C VAL A 329 -8.79 -16.99 5.81
N LEU A 330 -9.59 -15.91 5.83
CA LEU A 330 -11.03 -15.96 6.12
C LEU A 330 -11.77 -16.89 5.16
N VAL A 331 -11.52 -16.79 3.85
CA VAL A 331 -12.18 -17.68 2.87
C VAL A 331 -11.77 -19.13 3.07
N ALA A 332 -10.47 -19.40 3.25
CA ALA A 332 -9.98 -20.76 3.49
C ALA A 332 -10.63 -21.40 4.74
N GLU A 333 -10.80 -20.63 5.81
CA GLU A 333 -11.42 -21.07 7.06
C GLU A 333 -12.94 -21.28 6.92
N TYR A 334 -13.65 -20.42 6.18
CA TYR A 334 -15.05 -20.66 5.84
C TYR A 334 -15.24 -21.95 5.05
N LEU A 335 -14.38 -22.22 4.06
CA LEU A 335 -14.42 -23.47 3.30
C LEU A 335 -14.24 -24.70 4.20
N ALA A 336 -13.45 -24.57 5.27
CA ALA A 336 -13.26 -25.62 6.28
C ALA A 336 -14.36 -25.68 7.35
N GLY A 337 -15.44 -24.89 7.22
CA GLY A 337 -16.57 -24.88 8.15
C GLY A 337 -16.34 -24.09 9.44
N GLN A 338 -15.28 -23.27 9.51
CA GLN A 338 -15.02 -22.37 10.64
C GLN A 338 -15.86 -21.09 10.53
N ARG A 339 -15.72 -20.20 11.52
CA ARG A 339 -16.49 -18.94 11.62
C ARG A 339 -15.58 -17.72 11.84
N PRO A 340 -14.67 -17.41 10.89
CA PRO A 340 -13.82 -16.23 10.96
C PRO A 340 -14.63 -14.93 10.85
N HIS A 341 -13.98 -13.83 11.20
CA HIS A 341 -14.45 -12.46 11.01
C HIS A 341 -13.25 -11.56 10.68
N ILE A 342 -13.48 -10.53 9.86
CA ILE A 342 -12.53 -9.45 9.63
C ILE A 342 -13.18 -8.14 10.04
N ASN A 343 -12.53 -7.42 10.95
CA ASN A 343 -12.91 -6.06 11.27
C ASN A 343 -12.18 -5.07 10.35
N TYR A 344 -12.79 -4.75 9.21
CA TYR A 344 -12.20 -3.85 8.22
C TYR A 344 -11.89 -2.44 8.74
N ASN A 345 -12.51 -2.01 9.85
CA ASN A 345 -12.19 -0.72 10.49
C ASN A 345 -10.81 -0.73 11.16
N LEU A 346 -10.28 -1.91 11.50
CA LEU A 346 -9.03 -2.10 12.22
C LEU A 346 -7.87 -2.53 11.31
N ILE A 347 -8.07 -2.54 10.00
CA ILE A 347 -6.99 -2.73 9.03
C ILE A 347 -6.19 -1.42 8.92
N PRO A 348 -4.90 -1.41 9.31
CA PRO A 348 -4.09 -0.19 9.26
C PRO A 348 -3.70 0.18 7.82
N GLY A 349 -3.56 1.47 7.54
CA GLY A 349 -2.95 2.00 6.32
C GLY A 349 -1.59 2.63 6.61
N VAL A 350 -0.59 2.36 5.76
CA VAL A 350 0.79 2.85 5.95
C VAL A 350 1.33 3.48 4.67
N VAL A 351 2.05 4.59 4.82
CA VAL A 351 2.87 5.26 3.80
C VAL A 351 4.31 5.28 4.28
N TYR A 352 5.21 4.69 3.51
CA TYR A 352 6.59 4.43 3.93
C TYR A 352 7.55 5.55 3.50
N THR A 353 7.06 6.78 3.48
CA THR A 353 7.94 7.96 3.42
C THR A 353 8.80 8.04 4.69
N TRP A 354 9.77 8.94 4.74
CA TRP A 354 10.35 9.41 6.01
C TRP A 354 10.02 10.89 6.23
N PRO A 355 9.29 11.25 7.30
CA PRO A 355 8.69 10.36 8.30
C PRO A 355 7.64 9.43 7.68
N GLU A 356 7.43 8.28 8.31
CA GLU A 356 6.37 7.34 7.93
C GLU A 356 5.02 7.90 8.33
N VAL A 357 3.96 7.49 7.65
CA VAL A 357 2.57 7.75 8.06
C VAL A 357 1.89 6.42 8.30
N ALA A 358 1.15 6.31 9.39
CA ALA A 358 0.32 5.14 9.66
C ALA A 358 -0.99 5.55 10.34
N ALA A 359 -2.08 4.86 10.02
CA ALA A 359 -3.39 5.15 10.58
C ALA A 359 -4.24 3.89 10.72
N VAL A 360 -5.11 3.86 11.72
CA VAL A 360 -6.12 2.82 11.93
C VAL A 360 -7.38 3.47 12.52
N GLY A 361 -8.56 2.90 12.20
CA GLY A 361 -9.85 3.43 12.63
C GLY A 361 -10.34 4.61 11.80
N LYS A 362 -11.25 5.39 12.37
CA LYS A 362 -11.94 6.48 11.70
C LYS A 362 -11.10 7.75 11.65
N THR A 363 -11.16 8.47 10.54
CA THR A 363 -10.61 9.83 10.45
C THR A 363 -11.53 10.83 11.13
N GLU A 364 -11.01 12.00 11.48
CA GLU A 364 -11.82 13.07 12.04
C GLU A 364 -12.91 13.55 11.06
N GLU A 365 -12.62 13.57 9.75
CA GLU A 365 -13.60 13.94 8.73
C GLU A 365 -14.75 12.93 8.64
N GLN A 366 -14.48 11.63 8.82
CA GLN A 366 -15.52 10.60 8.86
C GLN A 366 -16.43 10.79 10.07
N LEU A 367 -15.85 11.00 11.26
CA LEU A 367 -16.63 11.20 12.49
C LEU A 367 -17.49 12.46 12.44
N LYS A 368 -16.97 13.56 11.86
CA LYS A 368 -17.77 14.77 11.58
C LYS A 368 -18.94 14.49 10.66
N ALA A 369 -18.71 13.75 9.57
CA ALA A 369 -19.77 13.42 8.61
C ALA A 369 -20.83 12.47 9.20
N GLU A 370 -20.42 11.58 10.11
CA GLU A 370 -21.29 10.65 10.84
C GLU A 370 -22.01 11.31 12.03
N GLY A 371 -21.66 12.56 12.39
CA GLY A 371 -22.26 13.28 13.52
C GLY A 371 -21.87 12.72 14.89
N VAL A 372 -20.74 12.02 14.98
CA VAL A 372 -20.24 11.42 16.22
C VAL A 372 -19.59 12.50 17.07
N ALA A 373 -19.92 12.53 18.37
CA ALA A 373 -19.28 13.42 19.33
C ALA A 373 -17.95 12.80 19.80
N TYR A 374 -16.84 13.50 19.56
CA TYR A 374 -15.51 12.99 19.86
C TYR A 374 -14.62 14.05 20.51
N LYS A 375 -13.55 13.60 21.16
CA LYS A 375 -12.44 14.40 21.67
C LYS A 375 -11.13 14.01 21.00
N VAL A 376 -10.17 14.93 20.96
CA VAL A 376 -8.91 14.77 20.23
C VAL A 376 -7.74 15.06 21.15
N GLY A 377 -6.76 14.16 21.15
CA GLY A 377 -5.44 14.38 21.71
C GLY A 377 -4.39 14.38 20.61
N SER A 378 -3.36 15.22 20.76
CA SER A 378 -2.25 15.28 19.83
C SER A 378 -0.95 15.52 20.57
N PHE A 379 0.12 14.84 20.15
CA PHE A 379 1.45 15.03 20.70
C PHE A 379 2.51 15.09 19.59
N PRO A 380 3.41 16.10 19.59
CA PRO A 380 4.39 16.26 18.53
C PRO A 380 5.66 15.44 18.77
N PHE A 381 6.23 14.80 17.73
CA PHE A 381 7.44 13.99 17.86
C PHE A 381 8.65 14.80 18.38
N ARG A 382 8.78 16.07 17.99
CA ARG A 382 9.87 16.96 18.46
C ARG A 382 9.94 17.14 19.99
N ALA A 383 8.87 16.84 20.71
CA ALA A 383 8.86 16.91 22.17
C ALA A 383 9.54 15.68 22.82
N LEU A 384 9.71 14.57 22.09
CA LEU A 384 10.33 13.36 22.61
C LEU A 384 11.84 13.50 22.74
N GLY A 385 12.37 13.03 23.87
CA GLY A 385 13.82 12.84 24.04
C GLY A 385 14.39 11.89 22.99
N ARG A 386 13.65 10.81 22.64
CA ARG A 386 14.08 9.84 21.63
C ARG A 386 14.27 10.47 20.24
N SER A 387 13.33 11.34 19.83
CA SER A 387 13.40 12.09 18.57
C SER A 387 14.56 13.07 18.55
N ARG A 388 14.80 13.79 19.66
CA ARG A 388 15.99 14.66 19.77
C ARG A 388 17.29 13.87 19.66
N ALA A 389 17.33 12.66 20.23
CA ALA A 389 18.51 11.81 20.19
C ALA A 389 18.81 11.21 18.80
N SER A 390 17.79 10.98 17.95
CA SER A 390 18.01 10.49 16.58
C SER A 390 18.04 11.58 15.50
N GLY A 391 17.53 12.78 15.79
CA GLY A 391 17.32 13.82 14.78
C GLY A 391 15.95 13.75 14.10
N ASP A 392 15.16 12.71 14.36
CA ASP A 392 13.83 12.50 13.76
C ASP A 392 12.74 13.29 14.49
N LEU A 393 12.72 14.60 14.26
CA LEU A 393 11.85 15.55 14.97
C LEU A 393 10.50 15.81 14.30
N ASP A 394 10.36 15.43 13.02
CA ASP A 394 9.20 15.76 12.21
C ASP A 394 8.03 14.81 12.51
N GLY A 395 6.82 15.37 12.66
CA GLY A 395 5.59 14.59 12.84
C GLY A 395 4.82 14.79 14.16
N LEU A 396 3.73 14.03 14.29
CA LEU A 396 2.82 13.99 15.43
C LEU A 396 2.12 12.62 15.55
N VAL A 397 1.60 12.33 16.74
CA VAL A 397 0.54 11.34 16.95
C VAL A 397 -0.76 12.09 17.26
N LYS A 398 -1.87 11.65 16.66
CA LYS A 398 -3.24 12.12 16.92
C LYS A 398 -4.11 10.93 17.32
N ILE A 399 -4.80 11.05 18.44
CA ILE A 399 -5.79 10.08 18.92
C ILE A 399 -7.16 10.75 18.96
N ILE A 400 -8.17 10.05 18.45
CA ILE A 400 -9.57 10.47 18.48
C ILE A 400 -10.32 9.47 19.35
N ALA A 401 -11.01 9.96 20.38
CA ALA A 401 -11.77 9.14 21.31
C ALA A 401 -13.23 9.61 21.38
N ASP A 402 -14.15 8.70 21.67
CA ASP A 402 -15.55 9.02 21.92
C ASP A 402 -15.65 9.99 23.11
N GLN A 403 -16.51 11.00 22.99
CA GLN A 403 -16.64 12.04 24.02
C GLN A 403 -17.24 11.50 25.33
N THR A 404 -18.05 10.45 25.27
CA THR A 404 -18.80 9.92 26.42
C THR A 404 -18.11 8.71 27.05
N THR A 405 -17.63 7.77 26.23
CA THR A 405 -17.08 6.49 26.70
C THR A 405 -15.56 6.47 26.81
N ASP A 406 -14.88 7.48 26.26
CA ASP A 406 -13.42 7.53 26.09
C ASP A 406 -12.83 6.44 25.17
N GLU A 407 -13.66 5.59 24.56
CA GLU A 407 -13.24 4.55 23.62
C GLU A 407 -12.51 5.18 22.43
N VAL A 408 -11.34 4.65 22.08
CA VAL A 408 -10.57 5.15 20.94
C VAL A 408 -11.28 4.78 19.63
N LEU A 409 -11.54 5.80 18.80
CA LEU A 409 -12.22 5.68 17.52
C LEU A 409 -11.26 5.71 16.32
N GLY A 410 -10.06 6.25 16.52
CA GLY A 410 -8.99 6.23 15.51
C GLY A 410 -7.68 6.81 16.02
N ILE A 411 -6.58 6.27 15.49
CA ILE A 411 -5.22 6.72 15.79
C ILE A 411 -4.49 6.97 14.48
N HIS A 412 -3.90 8.16 14.36
CA HIS A 412 -3.28 8.68 13.15
C HIS A 412 -1.90 9.21 13.47
N MET A 413 -0.88 8.73 12.76
CA MET A 413 0.52 9.00 13.06
C MET A 413 1.25 9.46 11.81
N VAL A 414 2.12 10.43 12.00
CA VAL A 414 3.20 10.77 11.08
C VAL A 414 4.45 10.96 11.91
N GLY A 415 5.49 10.19 11.67
CA GLY A 415 6.71 10.24 12.48
C GLY A 415 7.63 9.05 12.25
N ALA A 416 8.75 9.03 12.97
CA ALA A 416 9.69 7.92 12.90
C ALA A 416 9.05 6.61 13.38
N ARG A 417 9.18 5.55 12.57
CA ARG A 417 8.73 4.19 12.87
C ARG A 417 7.21 4.05 13.03
N ALA A 418 6.42 4.97 12.46
CA ALA A 418 4.97 4.90 12.50
C ALA A 418 4.42 3.58 11.92
N ALA A 419 5.11 2.97 10.94
CA ALA A 419 4.73 1.71 10.33
C ALA A 419 4.71 0.53 11.32
N ASP A 420 5.54 0.56 12.36
CA ASP A 420 5.58 -0.45 13.42
C ASP A 420 4.74 -0.03 14.64
N LEU A 421 4.80 1.25 15.01
CA LEU A 421 4.02 1.80 16.14
C LEU A 421 2.51 1.60 15.98
N ILE A 422 2.00 1.57 14.74
CA ILE A 422 0.59 1.33 14.46
C ILE A 422 0.08 -0.01 14.96
N ALA A 423 0.95 -1.01 15.17
CA ALA A 423 0.54 -2.29 15.75
C ALA A 423 0.01 -2.15 17.18
N GLU A 424 0.56 -1.20 17.96
CA GLU A 424 0.05 -0.86 19.30
C GLU A 424 -1.38 -0.31 19.21
N ALA A 425 -1.61 0.61 18.27
CA ALA A 425 -2.92 1.21 18.04
C ALA A 425 -3.96 0.18 17.57
N VAL A 426 -3.61 -0.68 16.62
CA VAL A 426 -4.47 -1.78 16.15
C VAL A 426 -4.86 -2.67 17.33
N THR A 427 -3.87 -3.09 18.13
CA THR A 427 -4.10 -3.95 19.30
C THR A 427 -5.01 -3.27 20.32
N ALA A 428 -4.75 -2.00 20.65
CA ALA A 428 -5.56 -1.25 21.60
C ALA A 428 -7.03 -1.15 21.14
N MET A 429 -7.26 -0.83 19.86
CA MET A 429 -8.61 -0.72 19.31
C MET A 429 -9.32 -2.07 19.15
N GLU A 430 -8.60 -3.15 18.89
CA GLU A 430 -9.16 -4.52 18.87
C GLU A 430 -9.77 -4.89 20.23
N PHE A 431 -9.12 -4.48 21.32
CA PHE A 431 -9.63 -4.63 22.69
C PHE A 431 -10.52 -3.47 23.16
N ARG A 432 -10.92 -2.57 22.24
CA ARG A 432 -11.78 -1.41 22.53
C ARG A 432 -11.25 -0.52 23.67
N ALA A 433 -9.93 -0.35 23.72
CA ALA A 433 -9.29 0.45 24.76
C ALA A 433 -9.78 1.90 24.73
N SER A 434 -9.89 2.49 25.91
CA SER A 434 -10.08 3.93 26.06
C SER A 434 -8.76 4.70 25.91
N ALA A 435 -8.85 6.02 25.68
CA ALA A 435 -7.66 6.85 25.74
C ALA A 435 -7.04 6.83 27.16
N GLU A 436 -7.85 6.74 28.22
CA GLU A 436 -7.37 6.54 29.58
C GLU A 436 -6.53 5.26 29.72
N ASP A 437 -7.01 4.13 29.20
CA ASP A 437 -6.30 2.84 29.25
C ASP A 437 -4.90 2.98 28.67
N ILE A 438 -4.79 3.49 27.43
CA ILE A 438 -3.51 3.72 26.74
C ILE A 438 -2.62 4.67 27.56
N SER A 439 -3.20 5.75 28.09
CA SER A 439 -2.47 6.75 28.88
C SER A 439 -1.83 6.17 30.15
N ARG A 440 -2.40 5.11 30.71
CA ARG A 440 -1.95 4.47 31.96
C ARG A 440 -0.96 3.33 31.74
N MET A 441 -0.88 2.79 30.53
CA MET A 441 0.11 1.75 30.20
C MET A 441 1.54 2.27 30.36
N SER A 442 2.43 1.40 30.85
CA SER A 442 3.87 1.68 30.86
C SER A 442 4.38 1.66 29.43
N HIS A 443 4.97 2.78 28.98
CA HIS A 443 5.69 2.87 27.71
C HIS A 443 7.16 3.01 28.04
N ALA A 444 8.02 2.24 27.37
CA ALA A 444 9.45 2.28 27.62
C ALA A 444 10.01 3.68 27.34
N HIS A 445 10.92 4.14 28.20
CA HIS A 445 11.60 5.43 28.06
C HIS A 445 13.11 5.23 27.83
N PRO A 446 13.73 5.91 26.86
CA PRO A 446 13.12 6.77 25.84
C PRO A 446 12.69 5.99 24.58
N THR A 447 11.44 6.16 24.11
CA THR A 447 10.97 5.56 22.84
C THR A 447 10.04 6.50 22.05
N PHE A 448 9.80 6.18 20.77
CA PHE A 448 8.80 6.89 19.95
C PHE A 448 7.36 6.58 20.38
N ALA A 449 7.11 5.42 20.98
CA ALA A 449 5.80 5.01 21.48
C ALA A 449 5.27 5.95 22.58
N GLU A 450 6.15 6.65 23.30
CA GLU A 450 5.75 7.65 24.29
C GLU A 450 4.87 8.76 23.69
N ALA A 451 4.97 9.06 22.39
CA ALA A 451 4.06 10.01 21.75
C ALA A 451 2.61 9.50 21.70
N ILE A 452 2.39 8.18 21.63
CA ILE A 452 1.05 7.58 21.71
C ILE A 452 0.50 7.79 23.11
N LYS A 453 1.27 7.46 24.14
CA LYS A 453 0.90 7.70 25.56
C LYS A 453 0.52 9.16 25.82
N GLU A 454 1.34 10.10 25.37
CA GLU A 454 1.09 11.53 25.58
C GLU A 454 -0.10 12.04 24.77
N ALA A 455 -0.29 11.56 23.53
CA ALA A 455 -1.49 11.86 22.77
C ALA A 455 -2.75 11.29 23.43
N ALA A 456 -2.65 10.12 24.08
CA ALA A 456 -3.75 9.53 24.84
C ALA A 456 -4.07 10.32 26.12
N LEU A 457 -3.04 10.78 26.85
CA LEU A 457 -3.18 11.72 27.98
C LEU A 457 -3.86 13.03 27.57
N ALA A 458 -3.52 13.54 26.37
CA ALA A 458 -4.17 14.70 25.79
C ALA A 458 -5.63 14.43 25.41
N ALA A 459 -5.92 13.26 24.83
CA ALA A 459 -7.25 12.90 24.36
C ALA A 459 -8.23 12.65 25.51
N THR A 460 -7.79 11.96 26.56
CA THR A 460 -8.68 11.56 27.65
C THR A 460 -9.17 12.77 28.45
N GLU A 461 -8.26 13.63 28.93
CA GLU A 461 -8.57 14.75 29.84
C GLU A 461 -7.65 15.97 29.66
N ASN A 462 -6.96 16.09 28.51
CA ASN A 462 -6.01 17.18 28.24
C ASN A 462 -4.92 17.32 29.33
N ARG A 463 -4.35 16.19 29.75
CA ARG A 463 -3.39 16.10 30.88
C ARG A 463 -2.04 15.49 30.48
N ALA A 464 -1.59 15.77 29.25
CA ALA A 464 -0.26 15.40 28.77
C ALA A 464 0.84 16.07 29.62
N LEU A 465 1.95 15.38 29.81
CA LEU A 465 3.00 15.72 30.78
C LEU A 465 4.20 16.42 30.15
N HIS A 466 4.47 16.16 28.87
CA HIS A 466 5.73 16.52 28.21
C HIS A 466 5.56 17.43 26.98
N VAL A 467 4.48 18.23 26.94
CA VAL A 467 4.13 19.09 25.78
C VAL A 467 4.84 20.43 25.80
#